data_AF-A0A917N4Z5-F1
#
_entry.id   AF-A0A917N4Z5-F1
#
_cell.length_a   1.000
_cell.length_b   1.000
_cell.length_c   1.000
_cell.angle_alpha   90.00
_cell.angle_beta   90.00
_cell.angle_gamma   90.00
#
_symmetry.space_group_name_H-M   'P 1'
#
loop_
_entity.id
_entity.type
_entity.pdbx_description
1 polymer ?
#
loop_
_entity_poly.entity_id
_entity_poly.type
_entity_poly.pdbx_seq_one_letter_code
_entity_poly.pdbx_strand_id
1 'polypeptide(L)'
;MENKKLQREISLTGALSTVMGTVIGAGVFFKAAAVASHTQSAGLALFAWLLAGVLAICGGLTVAELATAIPKTGGAIQYIEATYGKVMAFLLGWAQTIIYYPANIAALSIIFATQLMNLFHLSQQALIPVAIITAISVTGINLLGTRVAARVQSITLIIKLLPIFAIVLYGLLTPGAVNVSLINLEIGGDQSWVAGFSGALLATSFAYDGWLNVGNVAGELKNPERDLPKAIILGLSFVTLIYWAINFVFFKLLPVDQIAGNLNAASEAAGLLFGTIGGKLVTIGILISVYGALNGYTMTGIRVPYALALQTKFRFSSSLTKLTRRTYVPLLPALIQLVIGCGMILVGSFDLLTDMLIFVMWFFSVLIFFAVFILRKKEPTLARPYKVPLYPTTPIIAIVGGLFILIMTAMTQPILVLSGVSLTLLGIPVYYLGQKKA
;
A
#
# COMPACT_ATOMS: atom_id res chain seq x y z
N MET A 1 11.20 17.87 -31.34
CA MET A 1 10.25 17.59 -30.25
C MET A 1 10.95 17.92 -28.95
N GLU A 2 10.72 19.12 -28.40
CA GLU A 2 11.27 19.51 -27.11
C GLU A 2 10.93 18.47 -26.04
N ASN A 3 11.93 18.06 -25.28
CA ASN A 3 11.78 17.25 -24.07
C ASN A 3 10.81 17.97 -23.12
N LYS A 4 9.52 17.60 -23.16
CA LYS A 4 8.57 17.92 -22.09
C LYS A 4 9.03 17.20 -20.82
N LYS A 5 9.99 17.80 -20.11
CA LYS A 5 10.33 17.39 -18.75
C LYS A 5 9.11 17.63 -17.87
N LEU A 6 8.82 16.69 -16.97
CA LEU A 6 7.74 16.82 -15.98
C LEU A 6 7.94 18.13 -15.20
N GLN A 7 6.86 18.89 -15.01
CA GLN A 7 6.90 20.18 -14.30
C GLN A 7 7.05 19.95 -12.79
N ARG A 8 8.00 20.66 -12.16
CA ARG A 8 8.27 20.56 -10.71
C ARG A 8 7.27 21.39 -9.90
N GLU A 9 6.06 20.89 -9.75
CA GLU A 9 4.96 21.64 -9.12
C GLU A 9 4.59 21.15 -7.72
N ILE A 10 5.02 19.94 -7.33
CA ILE A 10 4.60 19.32 -6.06
C ILE A 10 5.38 19.93 -4.89
N SER A 11 4.66 20.51 -3.93
CA SER A 11 5.19 21.03 -2.65
C SER A 11 5.35 19.92 -1.61
N LEU A 12 6.02 20.22 -0.49
CA LEU A 12 6.06 19.33 0.69
C LEU A 12 4.65 18.90 1.16
N THR A 13 3.69 19.82 1.17
CA THR A 13 2.30 19.51 1.55
C THR A 13 1.64 18.55 0.57
N GLY A 14 1.90 18.71 -0.74
CA GLY A 14 1.45 17.75 -1.76
C GLY A 14 2.13 16.38 -1.59
N ALA A 15 3.41 16.35 -1.25
CA ALA A 15 4.15 15.12 -0.99
C ALA A 15 3.62 14.37 0.24
N LEU A 16 3.39 15.09 1.34
CA LEU A 16 2.82 14.56 2.59
C LEU A 16 1.40 14.03 2.36
N SER A 17 0.59 14.81 1.65
CA SER A 17 -0.75 14.40 1.17
C SER A 17 -0.70 13.15 0.30
N THR A 18 0.35 12.96 -0.49
CA THR A 18 0.51 11.77 -1.32
C THR A 18 0.81 10.55 -0.46
N VAL A 19 1.78 10.64 0.47
CA VAL A 19 2.13 9.56 1.40
C VAL A 19 0.93 9.17 2.26
N MET A 20 0.32 10.13 2.94
CA MET A 20 -0.83 9.86 3.78
C MET A 20 -2.03 9.39 2.97
N GLY A 21 -2.22 9.91 1.76
CA GLY A 21 -3.35 9.55 0.92
C GLY A 21 -3.27 8.16 0.30
N THR A 22 -2.07 7.62 0.07
CA THR A 22 -1.87 6.25 -0.38
C THR A 22 -1.89 5.26 0.77
N VAL A 23 -1.28 5.62 1.90
CA VAL A 23 -1.22 4.73 3.08
C VAL A 23 -2.55 4.67 3.81
N ILE A 24 -3.19 5.81 4.08
CA ILE A 24 -4.51 5.86 4.73
C ILE A 24 -5.58 5.48 3.71
N GLY A 25 -6.15 4.29 3.91
CA GLY A 25 -7.18 3.75 3.03
C GLY A 25 -8.00 2.68 3.72
N ALA A 26 -8.14 1.54 3.06
CA ALA A 26 -8.92 0.41 3.57
C ALA A 26 -8.24 -0.30 4.76
N GLY A 27 -6.90 -0.35 4.78
CA GLY A 27 -6.16 -1.20 5.72
C GLY A 27 -6.50 -0.96 7.18
N VAL A 28 -6.61 0.31 7.61
CA VAL A 28 -6.92 0.67 8.99
C VAL A 28 -8.27 0.15 9.47
N PHE A 29 -9.26 0.07 8.57
CA PHE A 29 -10.62 -0.35 8.93
C PHE A 29 -10.79 -1.86 8.86
N PHE A 30 -10.17 -2.52 7.87
CA PHE A 30 -10.46 -3.93 7.57
C PHE A 30 -9.37 -4.89 8.03
N LYS A 31 -8.09 -4.49 8.08
CA LYS A 31 -7.04 -5.37 8.58
C LYS A 31 -7.08 -5.54 10.11
N ALA A 32 -7.79 -4.68 10.84
CA ALA A 32 -8.08 -4.90 12.25
C ALA A 32 -8.71 -6.29 12.49
N ALA A 33 -9.61 -6.72 11.59
CA ALA A 33 -10.26 -8.01 11.67
C ALA A 33 -9.28 -9.19 11.53
N ALA A 34 -8.42 -9.14 10.51
CA ALA A 34 -7.40 -10.17 10.28
C ALA A 34 -6.37 -10.20 11.43
N VAL A 35 -5.94 -9.03 11.90
CA VAL A 35 -4.98 -8.92 13.01
C VAL A 35 -5.56 -9.50 14.30
N ALA A 36 -6.82 -9.17 14.63
CA ALA A 36 -7.51 -9.76 15.77
C ALA A 36 -7.71 -11.28 15.59
N SER A 37 -8.00 -11.76 14.38
CA SER A 37 -8.10 -13.21 14.11
C SER A 37 -6.82 -13.97 14.38
N HIS A 38 -5.68 -13.41 13.98
CA HIS A 38 -4.37 -14.05 14.13
C HIS A 38 -3.83 -13.97 15.56
N THR A 39 -4.10 -12.88 16.27
CA THR A 39 -3.56 -12.67 17.61
C THR A 39 -4.48 -13.17 18.71
N GLN A 40 -5.80 -13.08 18.51
CA GLN A 40 -6.84 -13.31 19.53
C GLN A 40 -6.52 -12.60 20.87
N SER A 41 -5.75 -11.51 20.80
CA SER A 41 -5.20 -10.78 21.95
C SER A 41 -5.04 -9.31 21.58
N ALA A 42 -5.73 -8.44 22.33
CA ALA A 42 -5.69 -7.00 22.09
C ALA A 42 -4.28 -6.40 22.24
N GLY A 43 -3.54 -6.83 23.27
CA GLY A 43 -2.18 -6.34 23.52
C GLY A 43 -1.23 -6.74 22.39
N LEU A 44 -1.25 -8.00 21.96
CA LEU A 44 -0.44 -8.48 20.84
C LEU A 44 -0.83 -7.83 19.50
N ALA A 45 -2.12 -7.61 19.26
CA ALA A 45 -2.61 -6.89 18.08
C ALA A 45 -2.09 -5.44 18.04
N LEU A 46 -2.20 -4.70 19.14
CA LEU A 46 -1.73 -3.32 19.24
C LEU A 46 -0.21 -3.23 19.12
N PHE A 47 0.52 -4.21 19.66
CA PHE A 47 1.95 -4.31 19.48
C PHE A 47 2.33 -4.55 18.01
N ALA A 48 1.61 -5.41 17.29
CA ALA A 48 1.82 -5.62 15.85
C ALA A 48 1.61 -4.32 15.04
N TRP A 49 0.56 -3.55 15.34
CA TRP A 49 0.30 -2.25 14.69
C TRP A 49 1.42 -1.24 14.94
N LEU A 50 1.93 -1.18 16.17
CA LEU A 50 3.04 -0.30 16.52
C LEU A 50 4.33 -0.74 15.82
N LEU A 51 4.66 -2.03 15.88
CA LEU A 51 5.88 -2.56 15.28
C LEU A 51 5.88 -2.40 13.77
N ALA A 52 4.78 -2.69 13.08
CA ALA A 52 4.67 -2.48 11.64
C ALA A 52 4.89 -1.00 11.26
N GLY A 53 4.36 -0.07 12.05
CA GLY A 53 4.60 1.36 11.86
C GLY A 53 6.07 1.74 12.04
N VAL A 54 6.72 1.24 13.09
CA VAL A 54 8.17 1.43 13.31
C VAL A 54 9.00 0.86 12.15
N LEU A 55 8.68 -0.36 11.69
CA LEU A 55 9.34 -0.98 10.55
C LEU A 55 9.15 -0.16 9.26
N ALA A 56 7.95 0.35 9.02
CA ALA A 56 7.66 1.23 7.90
C ALA A 56 8.47 2.54 7.99
N ILE A 57 8.56 3.17 9.17
CA ILE A 57 9.37 4.38 9.39
C ILE A 57 10.85 4.10 9.14
N CYS A 58 11.40 3.00 9.67
CA CYS A 58 12.79 2.59 9.42
C CYS A 58 13.04 2.33 7.93
N GLY A 59 12.11 1.66 7.24
CA GLY A 59 12.16 1.45 5.80
C GLY A 59 12.13 2.77 5.03
N GLY A 60 11.20 3.67 5.38
CA GLY A 60 11.07 5.00 4.80
C GLY A 60 12.32 5.86 4.98
N LEU A 61 12.88 5.89 6.19
CA LEU A 61 14.14 6.56 6.51
C LEU A 61 15.31 6.02 5.66
N THR A 62 15.32 4.71 5.40
CA THR A 62 16.36 4.05 4.60
C THR A 62 16.22 4.37 3.12
N VAL A 63 15.00 4.26 2.57
CA VAL A 63 14.73 4.55 1.15
C VAL A 63 14.95 6.02 0.82
N ALA A 64 14.70 6.93 1.76
CA ALA A 64 14.89 8.36 1.57
C ALA A 64 16.35 8.73 1.18
N GLU A 65 17.36 7.97 1.60
CA GLU A 65 18.75 8.16 1.16
C GLU A 65 18.90 7.88 -0.34
N LEU A 66 18.37 6.76 -0.82
CA LEU A 66 18.40 6.43 -2.25
C LEU A 66 17.56 7.40 -3.07
N ALA A 67 16.42 7.80 -2.53
CA ALA A 67 15.49 8.67 -3.23
C ALA A 67 16.00 10.10 -3.41
N THR A 68 16.82 10.58 -2.47
CA THR A 68 17.49 11.89 -2.58
C THR A 68 18.80 11.81 -3.35
N ALA A 69 19.54 10.70 -3.28
CA ALA A 69 20.75 10.48 -4.07
C ALA A 69 20.45 10.22 -5.56
N ILE A 70 19.29 9.64 -5.88
CA ILE A 70 18.85 9.30 -7.24
C ILE A 70 17.44 9.88 -7.49
N PRO A 71 17.29 11.21 -7.64
CA PRO A 71 15.98 11.88 -7.75
C PRO A 71 15.40 11.76 -9.18
N LYS A 72 15.22 10.53 -9.66
CA LYS A 72 14.68 10.21 -10.99
C LYS A 72 13.24 9.70 -10.88
N THR A 73 12.41 10.05 -11.85
CA THR A 73 11.06 9.48 -12.01
C THR A 73 11.13 7.96 -12.19
N GLY A 74 10.25 7.22 -11.52
CA GLY A 74 10.26 5.76 -11.46
C GLY A 74 10.77 5.19 -10.14
N GLY A 75 11.23 6.04 -9.21
CA GLY A 75 11.44 5.71 -7.80
C GLY A 75 12.24 4.42 -7.59
N ALA A 76 11.60 3.44 -6.95
CA ALA A 76 12.18 2.15 -6.60
C ALA A 76 12.84 1.39 -7.77
N ILE A 77 12.27 1.48 -8.99
CA ILE A 77 12.83 0.83 -10.18
C ILE A 77 14.24 1.36 -10.48
N GLN A 78 14.44 2.67 -10.34
CA GLN A 78 15.73 3.32 -10.59
C GLN A 78 16.77 2.99 -9.51
N TYR A 79 16.34 2.83 -8.25
CA TYR A 79 17.23 2.45 -7.16
C TYR A 79 17.73 1.01 -7.34
N ILE A 80 16.83 0.10 -7.73
CA ILE A 80 17.19 -1.27 -8.07
C ILE A 80 18.08 -1.31 -9.31
N GLU A 81 17.79 -0.54 -10.36
CA GLU A 81 18.61 -0.52 -11.58
C GLU A 81 20.05 -0.09 -11.29
N ALA A 82 20.23 0.99 -10.54
CA ALA A 82 21.56 1.51 -10.18
C ALA A 82 22.39 0.50 -9.36
N THR A 83 21.72 -0.35 -8.59
CA THR A 83 22.38 -1.28 -7.65
C THR A 83 22.57 -2.66 -8.25
N TYR A 84 21.50 -3.26 -8.75
CA TYR A 84 21.39 -4.66 -9.17
C TYR A 84 21.24 -4.85 -10.69
N GLY A 85 21.16 -3.75 -11.45
CA GLY A 85 21.07 -3.78 -12.90
C GLY A 85 19.65 -3.92 -13.46
N LYS A 86 19.57 -3.94 -14.80
CA LYS A 86 18.33 -3.79 -15.55
C LYS A 86 17.34 -4.94 -15.39
N VAL A 87 17.82 -6.17 -15.20
CA VAL A 87 16.96 -7.36 -15.03
C VAL A 87 16.14 -7.23 -13.75
N MET A 88 16.78 -6.94 -12.62
CA MET A 88 16.09 -6.78 -11.34
C MET A 88 15.14 -5.58 -11.33
N ALA A 89 15.54 -4.49 -12.00
CA ALA A 89 14.67 -3.32 -12.17
C ALA A 89 13.42 -3.66 -13.00
N PHE A 90 13.60 -4.45 -14.06
CA PHE A 90 12.48 -4.95 -14.85
C PHE A 90 11.57 -5.87 -14.02
N LEU A 91 12.13 -6.78 -13.22
CA LEU A 91 11.35 -7.68 -12.37
C LEU A 91 10.50 -6.92 -11.35
N LEU A 92 11.02 -5.83 -10.76
CA LEU A 92 10.22 -4.96 -9.90
C LEU A 92 9.06 -4.31 -10.68
N GLY A 93 9.33 -3.69 -11.82
CA GLY A 93 8.27 -3.07 -12.64
C GLY A 93 7.25 -4.08 -13.17
N TRP A 94 7.70 -5.29 -13.49
CA TRP A 94 6.88 -6.43 -13.89
C TRP A 94 5.96 -6.87 -12.75
N ALA A 95 6.52 -7.19 -11.59
CA ALA A 95 5.76 -7.55 -10.39
C ALA A 95 4.77 -6.45 -10.01
N GLN A 96 5.15 -5.18 -10.13
CA GLN A 96 4.24 -4.07 -9.91
C GLN A 96 3.06 -4.08 -10.90
N THR A 97 3.34 -4.34 -12.17
CA THR A 97 2.36 -4.34 -13.28
C THR A 97 1.37 -5.49 -13.20
N ILE A 98 1.82 -6.69 -12.88
CA ILE A 98 1.00 -7.92 -12.95
C ILE A 98 0.50 -8.41 -11.59
N ILE A 99 1.12 -7.99 -10.49
CA ILE A 99 0.77 -8.42 -9.12
C ILE A 99 0.30 -7.22 -8.30
N TYR A 100 1.19 -6.29 -7.98
CA TYR A 100 0.95 -5.27 -6.95
C TYR A 100 -0.25 -4.35 -7.22
N TYR A 101 -0.26 -3.65 -8.37
CA TYR A 101 -1.34 -2.71 -8.68
C TYR A 101 -2.66 -3.42 -8.99
N PRO A 102 -2.70 -4.49 -9.82
CA PRO A 102 -3.92 -5.25 -10.03
C PRO A 102 -4.50 -5.84 -8.75
N ALA A 103 -3.67 -6.38 -7.86
CA ALA A 103 -4.13 -6.95 -6.59
C ALA A 103 -4.70 -5.87 -5.66
N ASN A 104 -4.10 -4.67 -5.61
CA ASN A 104 -4.68 -3.54 -4.88
C ASN A 104 -6.02 -3.10 -5.49
N ILE A 105 -6.11 -3.00 -6.82
CA ILE A 105 -7.36 -2.68 -7.51
C ILE A 105 -8.45 -3.69 -7.14
N ALA A 106 -8.12 -4.98 -7.21
CA ALA A 106 -9.03 -6.07 -6.91
C ALA A 106 -9.46 -6.08 -5.42
N ALA A 107 -8.51 -6.08 -4.49
CA ALA A 107 -8.77 -6.12 -3.06
C ALA A 107 -9.62 -4.92 -2.61
N LEU A 108 -9.28 -3.71 -3.04
CA LEU A 108 -10.05 -2.51 -2.68
C LEU A 108 -11.45 -2.51 -3.31
N SER A 109 -11.60 -3.10 -4.50
CA SER A 109 -12.92 -3.23 -5.13
C SER A 109 -13.80 -4.26 -4.41
N ILE A 110 -13.23 -5.38 -3.98
CA ILE A 110 -13.91 -6.42 -3.18
C ILE A 110 -14.37 -5.83 -1.84
N ILE A 111 -13.50 -5.12 -1.13
CA ILE A 111 -13.85 -4.59 0.19
C ILE A 111 -14.87 -3.44 0.08
N PHE A 112 -14.77 -2.62 -0.97
CA PHE A 112 -15.79 -1.62 -1.27
C PHE A 112 -17.15 -2.28 -1.51
N ALA A 113 -17.20 -3.31 -2.36
CA ALA A 113 -18.42 -4.05 -2.66
C ALA A 113 -19.00 -4.69 -1.39
N THR A 114 -18.16 -5.34 -0.58
CA THR A 114 -18.55 -5.97 0.69
C THR A 114 -19.25 -4.96 1.60
N GLN A 115 -18.66 -3.78 1.78
CA GLN A 115 -19.23 -2.73 2.63
C GLN A 115 -20.50 -2.11 2.03
N LEU A 116 -20.56 -1.95 0.71
CA LEU A 116 -21.74 -1.44 0.04
C LEU A 116 -22.92 -2.39 0.23
N MET A 117 -22.68 -3.70 0.07
CA MET A 117 -23.70 -4.72 0.32
C MET A 117 -24.15 -4.73 1.77
N ASN A 118 -23.24 -4.62 2.73
CA ASN A 118 -23.58 -4.58 4.16
C ASN A 118 -24.42 -3.34 4.50
N LEU A 119 -24.07 -2.17 3.95
CA LEU A 119 -24.77 -0.91 4.19
C LEU A 119 -26.20 -0.90 3.65
N PHE A 120 -26.41 -1.49 2.47
CA PHE A 120 -27.71 -1.52 1.78
C PHE A 120 -28.45 -2.88 1.90
N HIS A 121 -27.90 -3.82 2.67
CA HIS A 121 -28.42 -5.18 2.84
C HIS A 121 -28.67 -5.91 1.50
N LEU A 122 -27.72 -5.79 0.56
CA LEU A 122 -27.80 -6.43 -0.75
C LEU A 122 -27.40 -7.91 -0.70
N SER A 123 -27.88 -8.69 -1.67
CA SER A 123 -27.52 -10.11 -1.81
C SER A 123 -26.03 -10.31 -2.08
N GLN A 124 -25.44 -11.33 -1.46
CA GLN A 124 -24.04 -11.75 -1.66
C GLN A 124 -23.71 -12.05 -3.13
N GLN A 125 -24.71 -12.45 -3.94
CA GLN A 125 -24.55 -12.69 -5.38
C GLN A 125 -24.12 -11.43 -6.15
N ALA A 126 -24.38 -10.24 -5.60
CA ALA A 126 -23.97 -8.97 -6.19
C ALA A 126 -22.51 -8.58 -5.91
N LEU A 127 -21.79 -9.29 -5.03
CA LEU A 127 -20.44 -8.90 -4.59
C LEU A 127 -19.47 -8.74 -5.77
N ILE A 128 -19.32 -9.81 -6.58
CA ILE A 128 -18.40 -9.82 -7.71
C ILE A 128 -18.80 -8.79 -8.78
N PRO A 129 -20.08 -8.73 -9.23
CA PRO A 129 -20.52 -7.68 -10.16
C PRO A 129 -20.25 -6.27 -9.64
N VAL A 130 -20.57 -5.97 -8.38
CA VAL A 130 -20.33 -4.64 -7.78
C VAL A 130 -18.84 -4.33 -7.70
N ALA A 131 -18.00 -5.29 -7.33
CA ALA A 131 -16.55 -5.10 -7.31
C ALA A 131 -16.00 -4.80 -8.72
N ILE A 132 -16.41 -5.54 -9.74
CA ILE A 132 -16.01 -5.30 -11.13
C ILE A 132 -16.47 -3.92 -11.61
N ILE A 133 -17.73 -3.54 -11.34
CA ILE A 133 -18.26 -2.21 -11.66
C ILE A 133 -17.44 -1.13 -10.96
N THR A 134 -17.06 -1.34 -9.71
CA THR A 134 -16.23 -0.41 -8.94
C THR A 134 -14.86 -0.22 -9.61
N ALA A 135 -14.15 -1.31 -9.94
CA ALA A 135 -12.87 -1.26 -10.65
C ALA A 135 -12.96 -0.54 -12.00
N ILE A 136 -14.00 -0.84 -12.80
CA ILE A 136 -14.28 -0.20 -14.08
C ILE A 136 -14.55 1.30 -13.90
N SER A 137 -15.38 1.67 -12.91
CA SER A 137 -15.75 3.06 -12.65
C SER A 137 -14.53 3.92 -12.31
N VAL A 138 -13.66 3.43 -11.41
CA VAL A 138 -12.44 4.16 -11.02
C VAL A 138 -11.45 4.24 -12.17
N THR A 139 -11.29 3.16 -12.94
CA THR A 139 -10.45 3.18 -14.14
C THR A 139 -11.00 4.19 -15.16
N GLY A 140 -12.32 4.24 -15.35
CA GLY A 140 -12.99 5.24 -16.17
C GLY A 140 -12.68 6.67 -15.75
N ILE A 141 -12.79 6.99 -14.45
CA ILE A 141 -12.40 8.29 -13.89
C ILE A 141 -10.95 8.63 -14.23
N ASN A 142 -10.04 7.67 -14.10
CA ASN A 142 -8.62 7.87 -14.41
C ASN A 142 -8.36 8.09 -15.90
N LEU A 143 -9.15 7.49 -16.78
CA LEU A 143 -9.09 7.70 -18.23
C LEU A 143 -9.62 9.08 -18.66
N LEU A 144 -10.46 9.74 -17.86
CA LEU A 144 -10.89 11.13 -18.07
C LEU A 144 -9.75 12.16 -17.90
N GLY A 145 -8.61 11.73 -17.35
CA GLY A 145 -7.40 12.53 -17.26
C GLY A 145 -6.87 12.67 -15.84
N THR A 146 -5.56 12.92 -15.75
CA THR A 146 -4.83 13.01 -14.47
C THR A 146 -5.34 14.11 -13.55
N ARG A 147 -5.84 15.23 -14.10
CA ARG A 147 -6.43 16.33 -13.30
C ARG A 147 -7.71 15.91 -12.60
N VAL A 148 -8.56 15.12 -13.25
CA VAL A 148 -9.82 14.62 -12.67
C VAL A 148 -9.51 13.63 -11.56
N ALA A 149 -8.66 12.64 -11.85
CA ALA A 149 -8.20 11.66 -10.87
C ALA A 149 -7.56 12.32 -9.63
N ALA A 150 -6.72 13.35 -9.82
CA ALA A 150 -6.08 14.07 -8.73
C ALA A 150 -7.09 14.88 -7.88
N ARG A 151 -8.13 15.46 -8.49
CA ARG A 151 -9.21 16.12 -7.74
C ARG A 151 -10.00 15.13 -6.90
N VAL A 152 -10.39 13.99 -7.47
CA VAL A 152 -11.06 12.90 -6.72
C VAL A 152 -10.18 12.44 -5.56
N GLN A 153 -8.88 12.26 -5.80
CA GLN A 153 -7.93 11.90 -4.74
C GLN A 153 -7.88 12.92 -3.60
N SER A 154 -7.83 14.21 -3.94
CA SER A 154 -7.70 15.29 -2.95
C SER A 154 -8.97 15.45 -2.11
N ILE A 155 -10.14 15.36 -2.76
CA ILE A 155 -11.45 15.44 -2.06
C ILE A 155 -11.63 14.24 -1.13
N THR A 156 -11.37 13.03 -1.64
CA THR A 156 -11.49 11.80 -0.83
C THR A 156 -10.48 11.76 0.32
N LEU A 157 -9.32 12.43 0.21
CA LEU A 157 -8.37 12.57 1.31
C LEU A 157 -8.91 13.39 2.49
N ILE A 158 -9.60 14.49 2.20
CA ILE A 158 -10.19 15.30 3.28
C ILE A 158 -11.30 14.48 3.96
N ILE A 159 -12.12 13.81 3.17
CA ILE A 159 -13.25 13.03 3.68
C ILE A 159 -12.77 11.80 4.47
N LYS A 160 -11.72 11.09 4.04
CA LYS A 160 -11.26 9.85 4.71
C LYS A 160 -10.76 10.08 6.13
N LEU A 161 -10.26 11.29 6.44
CA LEU A 161 -9.74 11.60 7.77
C LEU A 161 -10.87 11.86 8.77
N LEU A 162 -12.03 12.33 8.33
CA LEU A 162 -13.14 12.69 9.23
C LEU A 162 -13.66 11.51 10.06
N PRO A 163 -13.99 10.33 9.49
CA PRO A 163 -14.44 9.18 10.29
C PRO A 163 -13.38 8.70 11.27
N ILE A 164 -12.11 8.73 10.87
CA ILE A 164 -10.98 8.29 11.70
C ILE A 164 -10.86 9.22 12.92
N PHE A 165 -10.82 10.53 12.70
CA PHE A 165 -10.75 11.49 13.80
C PHE A 165 -11.97 11.43 14.70
N ALA A 166 -13.17 11.26 14.13
CA ALA A 166 -14.39 11.09 14.93
C ALA A 166 -14.28 9.86 15.85
N ILE A 167 -13.95 8.69 15.30
CA ILE A 167 -13.81 7.45 16.09
C ILE A 167 -12.73 7.61 17.16
N VAL A 168 -11.55 8.15 16.81
CA VAL A 168 -10.44 8.29 17.75
C VAL A 168 -10.77 9.28 18.86
N LEU A 169 -11.23 10.48 18.55
CA LEU A 169 -11.46 11.52 19.55
C LEU A 169 -12.58 11.13 20.51
N TYR A 170 -13.73 10.71 19.99
CA TYR A 170 -14.86 10.32 20.85
C TYR A 170 -14.58 8.99 21.55
N GLY A 171 -13.99 8.01 20.86
CA GLY A 171 -13.70 6.71 21.46
C GLY A 171 -12.66 6.75 22.58
N LEU A 172 -11.69 7.67 22.54
CA LEU A 172 -10.76 7.87 23.64
C LEU A 172 -11.44 8.49 24.86
N LEU A 173 -12.42 9.38 24.66
CA LEU A 173 -13.16 10.06 25.74
C LEU A 173 -14.27 9.20 26.35
N THR A 174 -14.89 8.31 25.58
CA THR A 174 -15.95 7.40 26.07
C THR A 174 -15.37 6.35 27.01
N PRO A 175 -15.95 6.06 28.19
CA PRO A 175 -15.50 4.96 29.05
C PRO A 175 -15.45 3.62 28.29
N GLY A 176 -14.38 2.84 28.49
CA GLY A 176 -14.24 1.56 27.81
C GLY A 176 -15.20 0.52 28.37
N ALA A 177 -15.78 -0.31 27.49
CA ALA A 177 -16.55 -1.48 27.88
C ALA A 177 -15.64 -2.68 28.19
N VAL A 178 -14.41 -2.65 27.65
CA VAL A 178 -13.41 -3.72 27.77
C VAL A 178 -12.13 -3.16 28.38
N ASN A 179 -11.56 -3.89 29.35
CA ASN A 179 -10.24 -3.58 29.89
C ASN A 179 -9.15 -4.08 28.92
N VAL A 180 -8.47 -3.14 28.27
CA VAL A 180 -7.38 -3.45 27.33
C VAL A 180 -6.05 -3.48 28.09
N SER A 181 -5.42 -4.66 28.16
CA SER A 181 -4.04 -4.78 28.64
C SER A 181 -3.05 -4.54 27.50
N LEU A 182 -2.21 -3.51 27.63
CA LEU A 182 -1.16 -3.20 26.65
C LEU A 182 0.11 -4.06 26.82
N ILE A 183 0.27 -4.66 28.00
CA ILE A 183 1.46 -5.42 28.37
C ILE A 183 1.28 -6.93 28.21
N ASN A 184 0.03 -7.41 28.12
CA ASN A 184 -0.23 -8.81 27.83
C ASN A 184 0.00 -9.08 26.34
N LEU A 185 1.17 -9.61 26.01
CA LEU A 185 1.56 -9.99 24.65
C LEU A 185 1.39 -11.49 24.38
N GLU A 186 0.66 -12.22 25.24
CA GLU A 186 0.32 -13.62 24.98
C GLU A 186 -0.61 -13.73 23.77
N ILE A 187 -0.48 -14.84 23.03
CA ILE A 187 -1.41 -15.18 21.96
C ILE A 187 -2.67 -15.78 22.56
N GLY A 188 -3.83 -15.39 22.04
CA GLY A 188 -5.10 -16.01 22.42
C GLY A 188 -5.39 -17.26 21.60
N GLY A 189 -6.15 -18.19 22.18
CA GLY A 189 -6.54 -19.44 21.52
C GLY A 189 -5.38 -20.42 21.33
N ASP A 190 -5.58 -21.40 20.44
CA ASP A 190 -4.68 -22.56 20.30
C ASP A 190 -3.54 -22.37 19.28
N GLN A 191 -3.34 -21.15 18.77
CA GLN A 191 -2.30 -20.89 17.76
C GLN A 191 -0.92 -20.71 18.40
N SER A 192 0.13 -21.09 17.67
CA SER A 192 1.50 -20.73 18.06
C SER A 192 1.69 -19.22 17.99
N TRP A 193 2.30 -18.65 19.03
CA TRP A 193 2.61 -17.21 19.12
C TRP A 193 3.29 -16.70 17.85
N VAL A 194 4.28 -17.45 17.36
CA VAL A 194 5.08 -17.10 16.18
C VAL A 194 4.21 -17.07 14.92
N ALA A 195 3.33 -18.05 14.74
CA ALA A 195 2.42 -18.09 13.60
C ALA A 195 1.42 -16.93 13.63
N GLY A 196 0.72 -16.73 14.76
CA GLY A 196 -0.27 -15.65 14.90
C GLY A 196 0.35 -14.26 14.80
N PHE A 197 1.48 -14.02 15.46
CA PHE A 197 2.17 -12.74 15.37
C PHE A 197 2.64 -12.44 13.94
N SER A 198 3.13 -13.45 13.22
CA SER A 198 3.56 -13.24 11.84
C SER A 198 2.42 -12.89 10.88
N GLY A 199 1.26 -13.55 11.00
CA GLY A 199 0.06 -13.21 10.23
C GLY A 199 -0.44 -11.80 10.55
N ALA A 200 -0.43 -11.42 11.83
CA ALA A 200 -0.76 -10.08 12.27
C ALA A 200 0.21 -9.02 11.71
N LEU A 201 1.51 -9.29 11.71
CA LEU A 201 2.51 -8.36 11.17
C LEU A 201 2.40 -8.21 9.64
N LEU A 202 2.10 -9.30 8.92
CA LEU A 202 1.81 -9.26 7.48
C LEU A 202 0.55 -8.42 7.20
N ALA A 203 -0.53 -8.67 7.93
CA ALA A 203 -1.79 -7.95 7.81
C ALA A 203 -1.64 -6.45 8.11
N THR A 204 -0.94 -6.08 9.18
CA THR A 204 -0.65 -4.68 9.51
C THR A 204 0.28 -4.02 8.48
N SER A 205 1.23 -4.76 7.91
CA SER A 205 2.10 -4.26 6.85
C SER A 205 1.32 -3.83 5.60
N PHE A 206 0.21 -4.49 5.27
CA PHE A 206 -0.70 -4.00 4.23
C PHE A 206 -1.31 -2.64 4.56
N ALA A 207 -1.72 -2.43 5.82
CA ALA A 207 -2.31 -1.15 6.20
C ALA A 207 -1.32 0.01 6.08
N TYR A 208 -0.04 -0.25 6.35
CA TYR A 208 1.04 0.72 6.16
C TYR A 208 1.55 0.80 4.71
N ASP A 209 1.06 0.00 3.78
CA ASP A 209 1.55 0.00 2.39
C ASP A 209 1.33 1.34 1.67
N GLY A 210 2.16 1.60 0.66
CA GLY A 210 1.95 2.72 -0.26
C GLY A 210 2.84 3.94 -0.02
N TRP A 211 3.65 3.95 1.05
CA TRP A 211 4.63 5.02 1.29
C TRP A 211 5.76 5.05 0.26
N LEU A 212 6.14 3.91 -0.33
CA LEU A 212 7.14 3.84 -1.41
C LEU A 212 6.71 4.60 -2.67
N ASN A 213 5.41 4.74 -2.90
CA ASN A 213 4.87 5.36 -4.12
C ASN A 213 5.19 6.85 -4.24
N VAL A 214 5.49 7.55 -3.14
CA VAL A 214 5.92 8.96 -3.21
C VAL A 214 7.25 9.12 -3.97
N GLY A 215 8.10 8.09 -3.98
CA GLY A 215 9.31 8.07 -4.81
C GLY A 215 9.03 8.14 -6.31
N ASN A 216 7.86 7.68 -6.76
CA ASN A 216 7.49 7.72 -8.18
C ASN A 216 7.27 9.16 -8.69
N VAL A 217 6.84 10.07 -7.81
CA VAL A 217 6.62 11.49 -8.11
C VAL A 217 7.79 12.38 -7.66
N ALA A 218 8.91 11.79 -7.24
CA ALA A 218 10.07 12.55 -6.75
C ALA A 218 10.62 13.55 -7.78
N GLY A 219 10.56 13.21 -9.07
CA GLY A 219 10.98 14.10 -10.17
C GLY A 219 10.09 15.33 -10.38
N GLU A 220 8.87 15.34 -9.82
CA GLU A 220 7.88 16.42 -9.89
C GLU A 220 7.90 17.32 -8.64
N LEU A 221 8.72 16.99 -7.62
CA LEU A 221 8.87 17.79 -6.41
C LEU A 221 9.69 19.06 -6.67
N LYS A 222 9.29 20.16 -6.01
CA LYS A 222 10.04 21.42 -6.02
C LYS A 222 11.43 21.25 -5.42
N ASN A 223 11.53 20.63 -4.24
CA ASN A 223 12.80 20.35 -3.54
C ASN A 223 12.86 18.88 -3.09
N PRO A 224 13.12 17.92 -4.01
CA PRO A 224 13.08 16.49 -3.71
C PRO A 224 14.01 16.11 -2.55
N GLU A 225 15.22 16.69 -2.50
CA GLU A 225 16.25 16.39 -1.50
C GLU A 225 15.82 16.66 -0.05
N ARG A 226 14.99 17.68 0.14
CA ARG A 226 14.54 18.11 1.48
C ARG A 226 13.13 17.64 1.78
N ASP A 227 12.24 17.71 0.79
CA ASP A 227 10.82 17.53 1.01
C ASP A 227 10.43 16.04 1.03
N LEU A 228 11.15 15.19 0.28
CA LEU A 228 10.86 13.76 0.21
C LEU A 228 11.11 13.02 1.53
N PRO A 229 12.29 13.17 2.21
CA PRO A 229 12.51 12.53 3.50
C PRO A 229 11.49 13.01 4.55
N LYS A 230 11.22 14.32 4.59
CA LYS A 230 10.25 14.91 5.53
C LYS A 230 8.85 14.37 5.31
N ALA A 231 8.38 14.28 4.06
CA ALA A 231 7.06 13.76 3.74
C ALA A 231 6.90 12.29 4.17
N ILE A 232 7.91 11.46 3.94
CA ILE A 232 7.90 10.04 4.33
C ILE A 232 7.86 9.90 5.86
N ILE A 233 8.77 10.57 6.58
CA ILE A 233 8.91 10.43 8.03
C ILE A 233 7.67 10.97 8.75
N LEU A 234 7.26 12.21 8.43
CA LEU A 234 6.11 12.84 9.08
C LEU A 234 4.82 12.10 8.73
N GLY A 235 4.65 11.71 7.46
CA GLY A 235 3.50 10.95 7.00
C GLY A 235 3.39 9.60 7.73
N LEU A 236 4.45 8.80 7.75
CA LEU A 236 4.43 7.48 8.41
C LEU A 236 4.29 7.57 9.93
N SER A 237 4.93 8.55 10.57
CA SER A 237 4.81 8.75 12.03
C SER A 237 3.37 9.11 12.42
N PHE A 238 2.76 10.01 11.64
CA PHE A 238 1.38 10.42 11.86
C PHE A 238 0.39 9.26 11.62
N VAL A 239 0.57 8.51 10.53
CA VAL A 239 -0.22 7.31 10.24
C VAL A 239 -0.10 6.29 11.37
N THR A 240 1.12 6.05 11.85
CA THR A 240 1.38 5.08 12.93
C THR A 240 0.59 5.43 14.19
N LEU A 241 0.63 6.71 14.60
CA LEU A 241 -0.11 7.17 15.76
C LEU A 241 -1.63 6.97 15.58
N ILE A 242 -2.16 7.35 14.41
CA ILE A 242 -3.59 7.21 14.13
C ILE A 242 -4.03 5.75 14.10
N TYR A 243 -3.27 4.89 13.42
CA TYR A 243 -3.59 3.47 13.27
C TYR A 243 -3.55 2.74 14.60
N TRP A 244 -2.57 3.07 15.45
CA TRP A 244 -2.53 2.54 16.79
C TRP A 244 -3.72 3.04 17.61
N ALA A 245 -4.02 4.34 17.59
CA ALA A 245 -5.10 4.94 18.38
C ALA A 245 -6.49 4.41 17.99
N ILE A 246 -6.79 4.27 16.69
CA ILE A 246 -8.09 3.75 16.25
C ILE A 246 -8.26 2.27 16.59
N ASN A 247 -7.22 1.44 16.46
CA ASN A 247 -7.29 0.04 16.87
C ASN A 247 -7.42 -0.09 18.39
N PHE A 248 -6.76 0.79 19.16
CA PHE A 248 -6.94 0.84 20.62
C PHE A 248 -8.39 1.16 20.97
N VAL A 249 -9.01 2.11 20.27
CA VAL A 249 -10.44 2.42 20.43
C VAL A 249 -11.31 1.22 20.07
N PHE A 250 -11.01 0.47 19.00
CA PHE A 250 -11.76 -0.75 18.68
C PHE A 250 -11.71 -1.76 19.83
N PHE A 251 -10.52 -2.10 20.35
CA PHE A 251 -10.38 -3.05 21.46
C PHE A 251 -10.96 -2.55 22.79
N LYS A 252 -11.07 -1.22 22.96
CA LYS A 252 -11.70 -0.60 24.13
C LYS A 252 -13.23 -0.71 24.10
N LEU A 253 -13.81 -0.75 22.90
CA LEU A 253 -15.26 -0.78 22.67
C LEU A 253 -15.80 -2.19 22.42
N LEU A 254 -15.04 -3.02 21.71
CA LEU A 254 -15.43 -4.34 21.27
C LEU A 254 -14.46 -5.40 21.82
N PRO A 255 -14.98 -6.51 22.39
CA PRO A 255 -14.20 -7.69 22.69
C PRO A 255 -13.42 -8.22 21.46
N VAL A 256 -12.26 -8.85 21.69
CA VAL A 256 -11.36 -9.30 20.61
C VAL A 256 -12.05 -10.27 19.63
N ASP A 257 -12.93 -11.13 20.15
CA ASP A 257 -13.74 -12.10 19.43
C ASP A 257 -14.78 -11.45 18.50
N GLN A 258 -15.25 -10.24 18.84
CA GLN A 258 -16.17 -9.47 17.99
C GLN A 258 -15.43 -8.73 16.86
N ILE A 259 -14.12 -8.51 17.01
CA ILE A 259 -13.28 -7.90 15.96
C ILE A 259 -12.71 -8.99 15.05
N ALA A 260 -12.29 -10.12 15.60
CA ALA A 260 -11.69 -11.23 14.86
C ALA A 260 -12.58 -11.66 13.68
N GLY A 261 -12.08 -11.46 12.46
CA GLY A 261 -12.76 -11.83 11.22
C GLY A 261 -13.93 -10.92 10.84
N ASN A 262 -14.27 -9.94 11.68
CA ASN A 262 -15.37 -9.02 11.44
C ASN A 262 -14.93 -7.79 10.63
N LEU A 263 -15.18 -7.84 9.32
CA LEU A 263 -14.92 -6.72 8.41
C LEU A 263 -15.78 -5.46 8.68
N ASN A 264 -16.75 -5.53 9.61
CA ASN A 264 -17.61 -4.41 9.99
C ASN A 264 -17.24 -3.80 11.35
N ALA A 265 -16.16 -4.26 12.01
CA ALA A 265 -15.77 -3.80 13.35
C ALA A 265 -15.72 -2.26 13.47
N ALA A 266 -15.25 -1.55 12.44
CA ALA A 266 -15.24 -0.09 12.42
C ALA A 266 -16.64 0.54 12.45
N SER A 267 -17.60 -0.05 11.73
CA SER A 267 -19.00 0.40 11.71
C SER A 267 -19.70 0.11 13.03
N GLU A 268 -19.44 -1.07 13.62
CA GLU A 268 -19.99 -1.44 14.92
C GLU A 268 -19.46 -0.56 16.04
N ALA A 269 -18.15 -0.32 16.08
CA ALA A 269 -17.54 0.62 17.01
C ALA A 269 -18.14 2.04 16.86
N ALA A 270 -18.35 2.49 15.63
CA ALA A 270 -19.03 3.77 15.38
C ALA A 270 -20.51 3.75 15.81
N GLY A 271 -21.20 2.63 15.68
CA GLY A 271 -22.56 2.44 16.18
C GLY A 271 -22.65 2.56 17.70
N LEU A 272 -21.67 2.02 18.42
CA LEU A 272 -21.57 2.17 19.87
C LEU A 272 -21.27 3.61 20.31
N LEU A 273 -20.49 4.36 19.52
CA LEU A 273 -20.14 5.76 19.84
C LEU A 273 -21.21 6.78 19.46
N PHE A 274 -21.87 6.58 18.32
CA PHE A 274 -22.70 7.60 17.67
C PHE A 274 -24.13 7.13 17.38
N GLY A 275 -24.51 5.94 17.84
CA GLY A 275 -25.77 5.30 17.52
C GLY A 275 -25.85 4.79 16.07
N THR A 276 -26.98 4.20 15.72
CA THR A 276 -27.20 3.53 14.42
C THR A 276 -26.96 4.44 13.22
N ILE A 277 -27.39 5.70 13.28
CA ILE A 277 -27.20 6.68 12.20
C ILE A 277 -25.71 7.02 12.06
N GLY A 278 -25.02 7.25 13.17
CA GLY A 278 -23.59 7.56 13.15
C GLY A 278 -22.73 6.40 12.63
N GLY A 279 -23.08 5.16 12.97
CA GLY A 279 -22.47 3.95 12.39
C GLY A 279 -22.58 3.93 10.86
N LYS A 280 -23.77 4.22 10.31
CA LYS A 280 -23.98 4.31 8.85
C LYS A 280 -23.19 5.45 8.20
N LEU A 281 -23.15 6.64 8.82
CA LEU A 281 -22.39 7.78 8.32
C LEU A 281 -20.89 7.49 8.28
N VAL A 282 -20.36 6.83 9.31
CA VAL A 282 -18.96 6.36 9.33
C VAL A 282 -18.72 5.35 8.22
N THR A 283 -19.61 4.36 8.00
CA THR A 283 -19.49 3.41 6.89
C THR A 283 -19.46 4.10 5.53
N ILE A 284 -20.28 5.13 5.31
CA ILE A 284 -20.24 5.94 4.08
C ILE A 284 -18.87 6.62 3.93
N GLY A 285 -18.34 7.20 5.01
CA GLY A 285 -16.99 7.77 5.02
C GLY A 285 -15.89 6.74 4.71
N ILE A 286 -16.03 5.52 5.23
CA ILE A 286 -15.13 4.39 4.93
C ILE A 286 -15.22 4.00 3.45
N LEU A 287 -16.42 3.89 2.88
CA LEU A 287 -16.62 3.61 1.45
C LEU A 287 -15.93 4.67 0.58
N ILE A 288 -16.07 5.95 0.92
CA ILE A 288 -15.38 7.05 0.23
C ILE A 288 -13.85 6.92 0.37
N SER A 289 -13.36 6.52 1.55
CA SER A 289 -11.93 6.27 1.80
C SER A 289 -11.39 5.14 0.91
N VAL A 290 -12.08 4.00 0.85
CA VAL A 290 -11.70 2.85 0.01
C VAL A 290 -11.70 3.23 -1.46
N TYR A 291 -12.74 3.93 -1.92
CA TYR A 291 -12.84 4.40 -3.31
C TYR A 291 -11.72 5.38 -3.66
N GLY A 292 -11.38 6.28 -2.72
CA GLY A 292 -10.24 7.18 -2.85
C GLY A 292 -8.90 6.45 -2.91
N ALA A 293 -8.68 5.44 -2.06
CA ALA A 293 -7.48 4.60 -2.12
C ALA A 293 -7.38 3.87 -3.48
N LEU A 294 -8.48 3.27 -3.93
CA LEU A 294 -8.57 2.61 -5.23
C LEU A 294 -8.23 3.57 -6.38
N ASN A 295 -8.73 4.81 -6.33
CA ASN A 295 -8.36 5.85 -7.30
C ASN A 295 -6.87 6.17 -7.27
N GLY A 296 -6.26 6.30 -6.09
CA GLY A 296 -4.82 6.55 -5.95
C GLY A 296 -3.95 5.42 -6.52
N TYR A 297 -4.31 4.17 -6.24
CA TYR A 297 -3.62 2.99 -6.78
C TYR A 297 -3.79 2.85 -8.29
N THR A 298 -5.00 3.05 -8.82
CA THR A 298 -5.23 3.05 -10.27
C THR A 298 -4.45 4.17 -10.95
N MET A 299 -4.47 5.39 -10.38
CA MET A 299 -3.74 6.54 -10.93
C MET A 299 -2.24 6.25 -11.02
N THR A 300 -1.62 5.79 -9.93
CA THR A 300 -0.18 5.50 -9.89
C THR A 300 0.18 4.26 -10.70
N GLY A 301 -0.65 3.22 -10.64
CA GLY A 301 -0.46 1.96 -11.34
C GLY A 301 -0.36 2.12 -12.84
N ILE A 302 -1.26 2.89 -13.47
CA ILE A 302 -1.30 3.09 -14.93
C ILE A 302 0.06 3.58 -15.48
N ARG A 303 0.85 4.29 -14.67
CA ARG A 303 2.15 4.85 -15.06
C ARG A 303 3.29 3.82 -15.04
N VAL A 304 3.18 2.73 -14.30
CA VAL A 304 4.29 1.77 -14.17
C VAL A 304 4.55 0.97 -15.45
N PRO A 305 3.55 0.34 -16.10
CA PRO A 305 3.80 -0.34 -17.37
C PRO A 305 4.26 0.63 -18.47
N TYR A 306 3.77 1.87 -18.43
CA TYR A 306 4.21 2.95 -19.31
C TYR A 306 5.70 3.31 -19.09
N ALA A 307 6.12 3.52 -17.84
CA ALA A 307 7.51 3.83 -17.49
C ALA A 307 8.45 2.67 -17.81
N LEU A 308 8.03 1.43 -17.54
CA LEU A 308 8.78 0.23 -17.85
C LEU A 308 9.03 0.11 -19.37
N ALA A 309 8.02 0.40 -20.18
CA ALA A 309 8.13 0.42 -21.64
C ALA A 309 9.07 1.52 -22.16
N LEU A 310 9.08 2.70 -21.54
CA LEU A 310 10.04 3.76 -21.91
C LEU A 310 11.49 3.37 -21.61
N GLN A 311 11.74 2.69 -20.50
CA GLN A 311 13.10 2.35 -20.04
C GLN A 311 13.70 1.16 -20.78
N THR A 312 12.92 0.10 -21.00
CA THR A 312 13.46 -1.17 -21.52
C THR A 312 13.37 -1.33 -23.03
N LYS A 313 12.60 -0.48 -23.73
CA LYS A 313 12.45 -0.50 -25.21
C LYS A 313 12.22 -1.91 -25.79
N PHE A 314 11.44 -2.74 -25.11
CA PHE A 314 11.10 -4.09 -25.54
C PHE A 314 10.00 -4.12 -26.64
N ARG A 315 9.74 -5.27 -27.24
CA ARG A 315 8.85 -5.48 -28.41
C ARG A 315 7.47 -4.78 -28.35
N PHE A 316 6.85 -4.71 -27.18
CA PHE A 316 5.51 -4.10 -27.00
C PHE A 316 5.54 -2.63 -26.57
N SER A 317 6.73 -2.03 -26.44
CA SER A 317 6.88 -0.68 -25.89
C SER A 317 6.12 0.36 -26.70
N SER A 318 6.10 0.25 -28.03
CA SER A 318 5.41 1.20 -28.90
C SER A 318 3.90 1.26 -28.67
N SER A 319 3.28 0.20 -28.15
CA SER A 319 1.86 0.17 -27.80
C SER A 319 1.62 0.66 -26.38
N LEU A 320 2.50 0.31 -25.44
CA LEU A 320 2.39 0.71 -24.04
C LEU A 320 2.71 2.20 -23.80
N THR A 321 3.51 2.82 -24.67
CA THR A 321 3.86 4.24 -24.59
C THR A 321 2.89 5.17 -25.31
N LYS A 322 1.86 4.64 -25.98
CA LYS A 322 0.84 5.46 -26.67
C LYS A 322 -0.06 6.14 -25.63
N LEU A 323 -0.21 7.45 -25.77
CA LEU A 323 -1.10 8.27 -24.97
C LEU A 323 -2.37 8.61 -25.76
N THR A 324 -3.50 8.74 -25.07
CA THR A 324 -4.73 9.27 -25.66
C THR A 324 -4.54 10.72 -26.10
N ARG A 325 -5.19 11.13 -27.21
CA ARG A 325 -5.03 12.48 -27.78
C ARG A 325 -5.57 13.59 -26.87
N ARG A 326 -6.67 13.33 -26.14
CA ARG A 326 -7.39 14.34 -25.35
C ARG A 326 -6.93 14.42 -23.89
N THR A 327 -6.68 13.27 -23.27
CA THR A 327 -6.42 13.18 -21.82
C THR A 327 -4.96 12.87 -21.49
N TYR A 328 -4.13 12.54 -22.48
CA TYR A 328 -2.71 12.18 -22.32
C TYR A 328 -2.47 11.02 -21.34
N VAL A 329 -3.42 10.09 -21.25
CA VAL A 329 -3.35 8.91 -20.38
C VAL A 329 -2.94 7.68 -21.21
N PRO A 330 -2.09 6.78 -20.70
CA PRO A 330 -1.73 5.56 -21.42
C PRO A 330 -2.86 4.52 -21.27
N LEU A 331 -3.72 4.45 -22.29
CA LEU A 331 -4.94 3.62 -22.26
C LEU A 331 -4.63 2.13 -22.12
N LEU A 332 -3.66 1.60 -22.89
CA LEU A 332 -3.37 0.17 -22.86
C LEU A 332 -2.83 -0.30 -21.49
N PRO A 333 -1.87 0.39 -20.84
CA PRO A 333 -1.51 0.11 -19.45
C PRO A 333 -2.69 0.10 -18.48
N ALA A 334 -3.64 1.03 -18.61
CA ALA A 334 -4.84 1.06 -17.78
C ALA A 334 -5.73 -0.16 -18.01
N LEU A 335 -5.95 -0.55 -19.27
CA LEU A 335 -6.73 -1.74 -19.60
C LEU A 335 -6.05 -3.03 -19.12
N ILE A 336 -4.72 -3.13 -19.22
CA ILE A 336 -3.98 -4.29 -18.70
C ILE A 336 -4.20 -4.45 -17.19
N GLN A 337 -4.05 -3.36 -16.43
CA GLN A 337 -4.26 -3.42 -14.97
C GLN A 337 -5.70 -3.72 -14.61
N LEU A 338 -6.66 -3.13 -15.33
CA LEU A 338 -8.08 -3.41 -15.11
C LEU A 338 -8.41 -4.87 -15.42
N VAL A 339 -7.94 -5.42 -16.53
CA VAL A 339 -8.21 -6.81 -16.93
C VAL A 339 -7.61 -7.79 -15.92
N ILE A 340 -6.35 -7.59 -15.51
CA ILE A 340 -5.72 -8.45 -14.50
C ILE A 340 -6.44 -8.28 -13.15
N GLY A 341 -6.79 -7.04 -12.77
CA GLY A 341 -7.53 -6.75 -11.54
C GLY A 341 -8.90 -7.44 -11.52
N CYS A 342 -9.67 -7.36 -12.61
CA CYS A 342 -10.93 -8.09 -12.75
C CYS A 342 -10.72 -9.61 -12.68
N GLY A 343 -9.67 -10.14 -13.31
CA GLY A 343 -9.30 -11.55 -13.17
C GLY A 343 -9.02 -11.94 -11.71
N MET A 344 -8.29 -11.09 -10.97
CA MET A 344 -8.02 -11.28 -9.54
C MET A 344 -9.27 -11.18 -8.66
N ILE A 345 -10.24 -10.32 -9.01
CA ILE A 345 -11.55 -10.25 -8.32
C ILE A 345 -12.30 -11.59 -8.41
N LEU A 346 -12.18 -12.30 -9.54
CA LEU A 346 -12.89 -13.57 -9.76
C LEU A 346 -12.30 -14.74 -8.97
N VAL A 347 -10.99 -14.71 -8.66
CA VAL A 347 -10.28 -15.85 -8.08
C VAL A 347 -9.75 -15.60 -6.67
N GLY A 348 -9.68 -14.34 -6.23
CA GLY A 348 -9.04 -13.93 -4.99
C GLY A 348 -10.01 -13.34 -3.97
N SER A 349 -9.67 -13.48 -2.70
CA SER A 349 -10.30 -12.75 -1.59
C SER A 349 -9.47 -11.51 -1.23
N PHE A 350 -10.06 -10.61 -0.44
CA PHE A 350 -9.36 -9.42 0.06
C PHE A 350 -8.03 -9.80 0.72
N ASP A 351 -8.04 -10.68 1.72
CA ASP A 351 -6.82 -11.03 2.46
C ASP A 351 -5.79 -11.72 1.57
N LEU A 352 -6.18 -12.72 0.77
CA LEU A 352 -5.27 -13.44 -0.12
C LEU A 352 -4.52 -12.49 -1.08
N LEU A 353 -5.25 -11.55 -1.69
CA LEU A 353 -4.67 -10.59 -2.63
C LEU A 353 -3.72 -9.63 -1.93
N THR A 354 -4.11 -9.13 -0.75
CA THR A 354 -3.28 -8.20 0.03
C THR A 354 -2.04 -8.87 0.62
N ASP A 355 -2.13 -10.12 1.06
CA ASP A 355 -0.99 -10.86 1.60
C ASP A 355 0.03 -11.16 0.50
N MET A 356 -0.45 -11.54 -0.70
CA MET A 356 0.39 -11.83 -1.87
C MET A 356 1.14 -10.59 -2.33
N LEU A 357 0.45 -9.46 -2.48
CA LEU A 357 1.10 -8.23 -2.94
C LEU A 357 2.12 -7.72 -1.93
N ILE A 358 1.86 -7.86 -0.62
CA ILE A 358 2.78 -7.43 0.43
C ILE A 358 4.02 -8.33 0.45
N PHE A 359 3.86 -9.65 0.37
CA PHE A 359 4.99 -10.57 0.27
C PHE A 359 5.93 -10.19 -0.90
N VAL A 360 5.37 -10.01 -2.10
CA VAL A 360 6.16 -9.66 -3.29
C VAL A 360 6.84 -8.30 -3.14
N MET A 361 6.15 -7.29 -2.61
CA MET A 361 6.73 -5.95 -2.45
C MET A 361 7.78 -5.87 -1.34
N TRP A 362 7.64 -6.65 -0.27
CA TRP A 362 8.65 -6.70 0.79
C TRP A 362 9.94 -7.37 0.31
N PHE A 363 9.87 -8.34 -0.61
CA PHE A 363 11.07 -8.91 -1.25
C PHE A 363 11.89 -7.81 -1.92
N PHE A 364 11.26 -6.98 -2.76
CA PHE A 364 11.94 -5.86 -3.40
C PHE A 364 12.32 -4.76 -2.40
N SER A 365 11.53 -4.52 -1.36
CA SER A 365 11.86 -3.52 -0.34
C SER A 365 13.12 -3.88 0.43
N VAL A 366 13.29 -5.16 0.80
CA VAL A 366 14.52 -5.67 1.43
C VAL A 366 15.73 -5.45 0.51
N LEU A 367 15.60 -5.71 -0.79
CA LEU A 367 16.66 -5.38 -1.77
C LEU A 367 16.97 -3.89 -1.79
N ILE A 368 15.97 -3.02 -1.75
CA ILE A 368 16.19 -1.56 -1.68
C ILE A 368 16.91 -1.18 -0.38
N PHE A 369 16.61 -1.81 0.75
CA PHE A 369 17.34 -1.53 1.99
C PHE A 369 18.80 -1.96 1.92
N PHE A 370 19.08 -3.14 1.34
CA PHE A 370 20.45 -3.59 1.07
C PHE A 370 21.18 -2.68 0.08
N ALA A 371 20.47 -2.08 -0.87
CA ALA A 371 21.05 -1.16 -1.85
C ALA A 371 21.75 0.04 -1.21
N VAL A 372 21.29 0.52 -0.04
CA VAL A 372 21.97 1.60 0.71
C VAL A 372 23.39 1.19 1.10
N PHE A 373 23.57 -0.04 1.62
CA PHE A 373 24.89 -0.56 1.99
C PHE A 373 25.78 -0.75 0.76
N ILE A 374 25.21 -1.33 -0.30
CA ILE A 374 25.95 -1.60 -1.55
C ILE A 374 26.42 -0.30 -2.18
N LEU A 375 25.54 0.70 -2.34
CA LEU A 375 25.88 1.96 -2.99
C LEU A 375 26.81 2.84 -2.14
N ARG A 376 26.75 2.76 -0.81
CA ARG A 376 27.78 3.41 0.05
C ARG A 376 29.19 2.88 -0.22
N LYS A 377 29.32 1.59 -0.55
CA LYS A 377 30.61 0.97 -0.86
C LYS A 377 31.01 1.14 -2.33
N LYS A 378 30.07 0.96 -3.26
CA LYS A 378 30.31 0.98 -4.71
C LYS A 378 30.49 2.40 -5.26
N GLU A 379 29.75 3.37 -4.73
CA GLU A 379 29.78 4.77 -5.17
C GLU A 379 29.96 5.72 -3.97
N PRO A 380 31.12 5.70 -3.29
CA PRO A 380 31.33 6.48 -2.07
C PRO A 380 31.23 7.99 -2.31
N THR A 381 31.60 8.45 -3.52
CA THR A 381 31.58 9.87 -3.92
C THR A 381 30.21 10.38 -4.37
N LEU A 382 29.20 9.50 -4.49
CA LEU A 382 27.85 9.91 -4.85
C LEU A 382 27.32 10.94 -3.84
N ALA A 383 26.81 12.06 -4.34
CA ALA A 383 26.20 13.09 -3.50
C ALA A 383 24.97 12.51 -2.78
N ARG A 384 24.95 12.62 -1.45
CA ARG A 384 23.86 12.15 -0.58
C ARG A 384 23.32 13.33 0.23
N PRO A 385 22.37 14.10 -0.33
CA PRO A 385 21.78 15.26 0.35
C PRO A 385 21.12 14.90 1.68
N TYR A 386 20.55 13.70 1.75
CA TYR A 386 20.08 13.09 2.99
C TYR A 386 20.83 11.79 3.23
N LYS A 387 21.18 11.53 4.49
CA LYS A 387 21.77 10.27 4.96
C LYS A 387 20.85 9.68 6.03
N VAL A 388 20.61 8.38 5.96
CA VAL A 388 19.77 7.68 6.94
C VAL A 388 20.36 7.86 8.34
N PRO A 389 19.57 8.34 9.33
CA PRO A 389 20.04 8.51 10.70
C PRO A 389 20.25 7.16 11.38
N LEU A 390 21.12 7.14 12.40
CA LEU A 390 21.48 5.94 13.15
C LEU A 390 21.97 4.80 12.25
N TYR A 391 22.72 5.12 11.19
CA TYR A 391 23.35 4.11 10.35
C TYR A 391 24.42 3.35 11.14
N PRO A 392 24.48 2.00 11.06
CA PRO A 392 23.70 1.10 10.20
C PRO A 392 22.42 0.54 10.82
N THR A 393 22.10 0.88 12.07
CA THR A 393 20.99 0.31 12.84
C THR A 393 19.61 0.49 12.18
N THR A 394 19.27 1.70 11.70
CA THR A 394 17.95 1.95 11.08
C THR A 394 17.68 1.05 9.86
N PRO A 395 18.60 0.96 8.86
CA PRO A 395 18.44 -0.02 7.78
C PRO A 395 18.42 -1.49 8.24
N ILE A 396 19.22 -1.86 9.24
CA ILE A 396 19.25 -3.23 9.76
C ILE A 396 17.89 -3.61 10.33
N ILE A 397 17.24 -2.73 11.11
CA ILE A 397 15.89 -2.98 11.65
C ILE A 397 14.89 -3.22 10.51
N ALA A 398 14.92 -2.40 9.46
CA ALA A 398 14.04 -2.55 8.30
C ALA A 398 14.29 -3.87 7.55
N ILE A 399 15.56 -4.27 7.39
CA ILE A 399 15.95 -5.54 6.75
C ILE A 399 15.49 -6.74 7.59
N VAL A 400 15.75 -6.72 8.90
CA VAL A 400 15.38 -7.81 9.81
C VAL A 400 13.86 -7.98 9.84
N GLY A 401 13.10 -6.88 9.96
CA GLY A 401 11.63 -6.94 9.90
C GLY A 401 11.11 -7.44 8.56
N GLY A 402 11.68 -6.97 7.44
CA GLY A 402 11.31 -7.44 6.12
C GLY A 402 11.63 -8.92 5.88
N LEU A 403 12.80 -9.38 6.30
CA LEU A 403 13.17 -10.80 6.23
C LEU A 403 12.28 -11.66 7.11
N PHE A 404 11.93 -11.19 8.31
CA PHE A 404 10.98 -11.89 9.18
C PHE A 404 9.63 -12.07 8.49
N ILE A 405 9.06 -11.02 7.91
CA ILE A 405 7.80 -11.12 7.14
C ILE A 405 7.94 -12.15 6.01
N LEU A 406 9.01 -12.07 5.19
CA LEU A 406 9.20 -12.98 4.05
C LEU A 406 9.36 -14.44 4.46
N ILE A 407 10.19 -14.72 5.47
CA ILE A 407 10.46 -16.08 5.96
C ILE A 407 9.17 -16.66 6.57
N MET A 408 8.48 -15.88 7.39
CA MET A 408 7.26 -16.34 8.04
C MET A 408 6.12 -16.57 7.06
N THR A 409 5.94 -15.72 6.05
CA THR A 409 4.95 -15.95 4.99
C THR A 409 5.32 -17.20 4.17
N ALA A 410 6.60 -17.47 3.91
CA ALA A 410 7.02 -18.69 3.24
C ALA A 410 6.71 -19.95 4.04
N MET A 411 6.81 -19.89 5.36
CA MET A 411 6.47 -21.02 6.24
C MET A 411 4.96 -21.21 6.41
N THR A 412 4.19 -20.12 6.53
CA THR A 412 2.76 -20.16 6.86
C THR A 412 1.84 -20.20 5.63
N GLN A 413 2.26 -19.61 4.51
CA GLN A 413 1.48 -19.50 3.27
C GLN A 413 2.30 -19.91 2.03
N PRO A 414 2.79 -21.16 1.95
CA PRO A 414 3.72 -21.60 0.90
C PRO A 414 3.13 -21.51 -0.52
N ILE A 415 1.82 -21.73 -0.68
CA ILE A 415 1.14 -21.63 -1.98
C ILE A 415 1.13 -20.18 -2.49
N LEU A 416 0.88 -19.23 -1.59
CA LEU A 416 0.90 -17.79 -1.89
C LEU A 416 2.31 -17.34 -2.27
N VAL A 417 3.33 -17.83 -1.57
CA VAL A 417 4.72 -17.54 -1.92
C VAL A 417 5.08 -18.13 -3.27
N LEU A 418 4.73 -19.39 -3.52
CA LEU A 418 5.02 -20.05 -4.79
C LEU A 418 4.37 -19.32 -5.96
N SER A 419 3.11 -18.89 -5.83
CA SER A 419 2.42 -18.13 -6.88
C SER A 419 3.06 -16.77 -7.11
N GLY A 420 3.34 -16.01 -6.05
CA GLY A 420 4.00 -14.70 -6.14
C GLY A 420 5.41 -14.75 -6.75
N VAL A 421 6.22 -15.73 -6.32
CA VAL A 421 7.56 -15.96 -6.89
C VAL A 421 7.47 -16.39 -8.35
N SER A 422 6.60 -17.35 -8.68
CA SER A 422 6.45 -17.84 -10.06
C SER A 422 6.02 -16.71 -10.99
N LEU A 423 4.99 -15.94 -10.63
CA LEU A 423 4.52 -14.79 -11.40
C LEU A 423 5.62 -13.73 -11.57
N THR A 424 6.44 -13.50 -10.54
CA THR A 424 7.58 -12.57 -10.63
C THR A 424 8.65 -13.11 -11.59
N LEU A 425 9.03 -14.38 -11.47
CA LEU A 425 10.06 -15.01 -12.30
C LEU A 425 9.64 -15.16 -13.77
N LEU A 426 8.34 -15.23 -14.07
CA LEU A 426 7.83 -15.14 -15.45
C LEU A 426 8.22 -13.81 -16.14
N GLY A 427 8.60 -12.79 -15.38
CA GLY A 427 9.18 -11.56 -15.94
C GLY A 427 10.54 -11.79 -16.62
N ILE A 428 11.32 -12.81 -16.22
CA ILE A 428 12.63 -13.11 -16.81
C ILE A 428 12.51 -13.49 -18.29
N PRO A 429 11.71 -14.51 -18.70
CA PRO A 429 11.56 -14.84 -20.11
C PRO A 429 10.93 -13.67 -20.89
N VAL A 430 9.97 -12.94 -20.31
CA VAL A 430 9.38 -11.76 -20.95
C VAL A 430 10.42 -10.67 -21.22
N TYR A 431 11.34 -10.45 -20.27
CA TYR A 431 12.44 -9.50 -20.43
C TYR A 431 13.33 -9.87 -21.61
N TYR A 432 13.83 -11.11 -21.66
CA TYR A 432 14.77 -11.55 -22.70
C TYR A 432 14.13 -11.73 -24.08
N LEU A 433 12.91 -12.28 -24.16
CA LEU A 433 12.15 -12.35 -25.42
C LEU A 433 11.74 -10.97 -25.94
N GLY A 434 11.58 -10.01 -25.01
CA GLY A 434 11.23 -8.64 -25.30
C GLY A 434 12.38 -7.80 -25.84
N GLN A 435 13.64 -8.13 -25.53
CA GLN A 435 14.79 -7.40 -26.07
C GLN A 435 14.78 -7.51 -27.60
N LYS A 436 14.68 -6.37 -28.28
CA LYS A 436 14.96 -6.35 -29.73
C LYS A 436 16.39 -6.84 -29.90
N LYS A 437 16.61 -7.87 -30.73
CA LYS A 437 17.94 -8.13 -31.27
C LYS A 437 18.42 -6.80 -31.88
N ALA A 438 19.55 -6.32 -31.36
CA ALA A 438 20.16 -5.06 -31.77
C ALA A 438 20.44 -5.06 -33.28
#